data_AF-A0A183HUC1-F1
#
_entry.id   AF-A0A183HUC1-F1
#
_cell.length_a   1.000
_cell.length_b   1.000
_cell.length_c   1.000
_cell.angle_alpha   90.00
_cell.angle_beta   90.00
_cell.angle_gamma   90.00
#
_symmetry.space_group_name_H-M   'P 1'
#
loop_
_entity.id
_entity.type
_entity.pdbx_description
1 polymer ?
#
loop_
_entity_poly.entity_id
_entity_poly.type
_entity_poly.pdbx_seq_one_letter_code
_entity_poly.pdbx_strand_id
1 'polypeptide(L)'
;MLIISQFVSILALSMTMISIVIGEAAKLGTLTGVSIVLFATSLGIGSISRFYSAELVPKSMILRTVTILSLIESFTKILLDFGFYPLATTTGGYSLLIFIIPSVLFFALIVFYCPETKQRSVNEILNEIAWKFNINIEFKV
;
A
#
# COMPACT_ATOMS: atom_id res chain seq x y z
N MET A 1 -1.42 -1.95 12.23
CA MET A 1 -2.75 -2.05 11.53
C MET A 1 -2.62 -2.17 9.99
N LEU A 2 -1.65 -1.50 9.40
CA LEU A 2 -1.39 -1.45 7.95
C LEU A 2 -1.08 -2.83 7.33
N ILE A 3 -0.37 -3.70 8.07
CA ILE A 3 -0.05 -5.08 7.67
C ILE A 3 -1.33 -5.91 7.46
N ILE A 4 -2.29 -5.82 8.39
CA ILE A 4 -3.55 -6.59 8.33
C ILE A 4 -4.37 -6.14 7.12
N SER A 5 -4.50 -4.84 6.89
CA SER A 5 -5.20 -4.33 5.71
C SER A 5 -4.53 -4.74 4.41
N GLN A 6 -3.19 -4.74 4.35
CA GLN A 6 -2.45 -5.19 3.17
C GLN A 6 -2.65 -6.68 2.88
N PHE A 7 -2.65 -7.50 3.94
CA PHE A 7 -2.93 -8.93 3.82
C PHE A 7 -4.35 -9.21 3.30
N VAL A 8 -5.35 -8.53 3.87
CA VAL A 8 -6.75 -8.65 3.44
C VAL A 8 -6.93 -8.20 1.99
N SER A 9 -6.26 -7.12 1.56
CA SER A 9 -6.29 -6.66 0.16
C SER A 9 -5.68 -7.69 -0.80
N ILE A 10 -4.57 -8.35 -0.43
CA ILE A 10 -3.96 -9.40 -1.27
C ILE A 10 -4.91 -10.59 -1.41
N LEU A 11 -5.52 -11.05 -0.31
CA LEU A 11 -6.50 -12.13 -0.35
C LEU A 11 -7.71 -11.76 -1.22
N ALA A 12 -8.26 -10.56 -1.06
CA ALA A 12 -9.40 -10.10 -1.85
C ALA A 12 -9.06 -9.95 -3.34
N LEU A 13 -7.86 -9.48 -3.69
CA LEU A 13 -7.38 -9.44 -5.07
C LEU A 13 -7.23 -10.85 -5.67
N SER A 14 -6.70 -11.81 -4.90
CA SER A 14 -6.57 -13.20 -5.35
C SER A 14 -7.93 -13.87 -5.56
N MET A 15 -8.89 -13.63 -4.65
CA MET A 15 -10.27 -14.10 -4.78
C MET A 15 -10.97 -13.50 -6.00
N THR A 16 -10.74 -12.21 -6.26
CA THR A 16 -11.28 -11.52 -7.45
C THR A 16 -10.69 -12.11 -8.72
N MET A 17 -9.38 -12.35 -8.77
CA MET A 17 -8.70 -12.98 -9.91
C MET A 17 -9.25 -14.36 -10.22
N ILE A 18 -9.38 -15.24 -9.22
CA ILE A 18 -9.93 -16.59 -9.38
C ILE A 18 -11.38 -16.51 -9.87
N SER A 19 -12.17 -15.58 -9.32
CA SER A 19 -13.58 -15.39 -9.72
C SER A 19 -13.70 -14.91 -11.17
N ILE A 20 -12.79 -14.07 -11.67
CA ILE A 20 -12.79 -13.64 -13.08
C ILE A 20 -12.42 -14.81 -14.00
N VAL A 21 -11.47 -15.65 -13.61
CA VAL A 21 -11.05 -16.82 -14.42
C VAL A 21 -12.16 -17.87 -14.54
N ILE A 22 -12.97 -18.05 -13.50
CA ILE A 22 -14.11 -18.99 -13.50
C ILE A 22 -15.28 -18.48 -14.39
N GLY A 23 -15.36 -17.18 -14.66
CA GLY A 23 -16.36 -16.59 -15.56
C GLY A 23 -17.74 -16.37 -14.91
N GLU A 24 -18.82 -16.55 -15.68
CA GLU A 24 -20.19 -16.14 -15.30
C GLU A 24 -20.69 -16.80 -14.00
N ALA A 25 -20.25 -18.02 -13.69
CA ALA A 25 -20.65 -18.74 -12.48
C ALA A 25 -20.18 -18.06 -11.18
N ALA A 26 -19.16 -17.19 -11.24
CA ALA A 26 -18.55 -16.54 -10.08
C ALA A 26 -18.76 -15.01 -10.04
N LYS A 27 -19.81 -14.50 -10.71
CA LYS A 27 -20.13 -13.05 -10.76
C LYS A 27 -20.33 -12.41 -9.38
N LEU A 28 -20.92 -13.16 -8.43
CA LEU A 28 -21.06 -12.71 -7.04
C LEU A 28 -19.70 -12.70 -6.32
N GLY A 29 -18.80 -13.62 -6.65
CA GLY A 29 -17.43 -13.67 -6.12
C GLY A 29 -16.58 -12.48 -6.57
N THR A 30 -16.73 -12.06 -7.83
CA THR A 30 -16.07 -10.85 -8.36
C THR A 30 -16.58 -9.59 -7.67
N LEU A 31 -17.90 -9.45 -7.53
CA LEU A 31 -18.49 -8.28 -6.86
C LEU A 31 -18.03 -8.17 -5.41
N THR A 32 -18.13 -9.27 -4.66
CA THR A 32 -17.71 -9.31 -3.24
C THR A 32 -16.21 -9.05 -3.09
N GLY A 33 -15.38 -9.65 -3.95
CA GLY A 33 -13.94 -9.42 -3.97
C GLY A 33 -13.56 -7.95 -4.20
N VAL A 34 -14.14 -7.31 -5.22
CA VAL A 34 -13.89 -5.89 -5.50
C VAL A 34 -14.37 -5.00 -4.36
N SER A 35 -15.55 -5.27 -3.78
CA SER A 35 -16.04 -4.51 -2.63
C SER A 35 -15.12 -4.60 -1.42
N ILE A 36 -14.57 -5.79 -1.12
CA ILE A 36 -13.62 -5.97 -0.02
C ILE A 36 -12.31 -5.23 -0.30
N VAL A 37 -11.79 -5.25 -1.54
CA VAL A 37 -10.60 -4.48 -1.93
C VAL A 37 -10.81 -2.98 -1.72
N LEU A 38 -11.94 -2.44 -2.17
CA LEU A 38 -12.27 -1.03 -2.00
C LEU A 38 -12.38 -0.66 -0.52
N PHE A 39 -13.06 -1.48 0.27
CA PHE A 39 -13.23 -1.27 1.70
C PHE A 39 -11.90 -1.31 2.46
N ALA A 40 -11.08 -2.33 2.21
CA ALA A 40 -9.75 -2.48 2.83
C ALA A 40 -8.80 -1.33 2.44
N THR A 41 -8.91 -0.83 1.21
CA THR A 41 -8.09 0.30 0.74
C THR A 41 -8.55 1.62 1.37
N SER A 42 -9.86 1.87 1.49
CA SER A 42 -10.37 3.10 2.10
C SER A 42 -10.10 3.18 3.61
N LEU A 43 -10.31 2.09 4.35
CA LEU A 43 -10.14 2.09 5.80
C LEU A 43 -8.71 1.79 6.27
N GLY A 44 -7.93 1.08 5.46
CA GLY A 44 -6.59 0.63 5.82
C GLY A 44 -5.52 1.43 5.10
N ILE A 45 -5.01 0.86 4.01
CA ILE A 45 -3.77 1.32 3.37
C ILE A 45 -3.88 2.77 2.87
N GLY A 46 -5.01 3.15 2.27
CA GLY A 46 -5.18 4.47 1.67
C GLY A 46 -5.17 5.61 2.69
N SER A 47 -5.86 5.45 3.81
CA SER A 47 -5.89 6.46 4.87
C SER A 47 -4.64 6.40 5.75
N ILE A 48 -4.21 5.20 6.17
CA ILE A 48 -3.08 5.05 7.11
C ILE A 48 -1.76 5.43 6.45
N SER A 49 -1.52 5.12 5.16
CA SER A 49 -0.26 5.48 4.49
C SER A 49 0.01 7.00 4.48
N ARG A 50 -1.05 7.82 4.38
CA ARG A 50 -0.95 9.28 4.36
C ARG A 50 -0.59 9.86 5.74
N PHE A 51 -1.17 9.30 6.80
CA PHE A 51 -0.81 9.66 8.18
C PHE A 51 0.58 9.16 8.54
N TYR A 52 0.90 7.91 8.18
CA TYR A 52 2.19 7.29 8.42
C TYR A 52 3.35 8.08 7.77
N SER A 53 3.13 8.61 6.56
CA SER A 53 4.10 9.47 5.88
C SER A 53 4.35 10.81 6.60
N ALA A 54 3.35 11.34 7.31
CA ALA A 54 3.50 12.56 8.10
C ALA A 54 4.12 12.30 9.48
N GLU A 55 3.93 11.10 10.04
CA GLU A 55 4.53 10.67 11.33
C GLU A 55 6.02 10.34 11.24
N LEU A 56 6.50 9.92 10.06
CA LEU A 56 7.90 9.52 9.84
C LEU A 56 8.88 10.67 9.56
N VAL A 57 8.37 11.88 9.34
CA VAL A 57 9.18 13.00 8.85
C VAL A 57 9.24 14.11 9.89
N PRO A 58 10.42 14.70 10.17
CA PRO A 58 10.54 15.82 11.09
C PRO A 58 9.75 17.04 10.61
N LYS A 59 9.12 17.78 11.53
CA LYS A 59 8.18 18.88 11.26
C LYS A 59 8.70 19.93 10.28
N SER A 60 10.00 20.18 10.25
CA SER A 60 10.65 21.12 9.33
C SER A 60 10.61 20.70 7.86
N MET A 61 10.44 19.40 7.57
CA MET A 61 10.49 18.82 6.22
C MET A 61 9.18 18.19 5.75
N ILE A 62 8.18 18.02 6.65
CA ILE A 62 6.90 17.35 6.35
C ILE A 62 6.28 17.85 5.04
N LEU A 63 6.17 19.17 4.87
CA LEU A 63 5.46 19.76 3.73
C LEU A 63 6.12 19.43 2.39
N ARG A 64 7.45 19.42 2.34
CA ARG A 64 8.21 19.06 1.14
C ARG A 64 8.09 17.58 0.84
N THR A 65 8.27 16.73 1.84
CA THR A 65 8.21 15.27 1.68
C THR A 65 6.83 14.80 1.25
N VAL A 66 5.77 15.25 1.92
CA VAL A 66 4.38 14.87 1.58
C VAL A 66 4.01 15.32 0.17
N THR A 67 4.48 16.49 -0.28
CA THR A 67 4.24 16.96 -1.66
C THR A 67 4.89 16.04 -2.69
N ILE A 68 6.16 15.65 -2.47
CA ILE A 68 6.87 14.72 -3.37
C ILE A 68 6.19 13.36 -3.38
N LEU A 69 5.81 12.82 -2.21
CA LEU A 69 5.09 11.55 -2.13
C LEU A 69 3.75 11.60 -2.87
N SER A 70 2.98 12.67 -2.69
CA SER A 70 1.68 12.85 -3.36
C SER A 70 1.83 12.97 -4.88
N LEU A 71 2.93 13.54 -5.35
CA LEU A 71 3.23 13.63 -6.79
C LEU A 71 3.56 12.26 -7.37
N ILE A 72 4.39 11.47 -6.68
CA ILE A 72 4.71 10.09 -7.06
C ILE A 72 3.44 9.23 -7.07
N GLU A 73 2.64 9.29 -6.00
CA GLU A 73 1.35 8.58 -5.88
C GLU A 73 0.45 8.87 -7.09
N SER A 74 0.30 10.16 -7.41
CA SER A 74 -0.57 10.61 -8.51
C SER A 74 -0.03 10.16 -9.86
N PHE A 75 1.28 10.24 -10.09
CA PHE A 75 1.90 9.82 -11.33
C PHE A 75 1.78 8.30 -11.54
N THR A 76 2.02 7.50 -10.50
CA THR A 76 1.85 6.04 -10.54
C THR A 76 0.40 5.66 -10.82
N LYS A 77 -0.57 6.37 -10.24
CA LYS A 77 -1.99 6.14 -10.50
C LYS A 77 -2.34 6.37 -11.97
N ILE A 78 -1.89 7.48 -12.55
CA ILE A 78 -2.11 7.79 -13.98
C ILE A 78 -1.53 6.68 -14.86
N LEU A 79 -0.29 6.25 -14.59
CA LEU A 79 0.37 5.22 -15.37
C LEU A 79 -0.37 3.86 -15.29
N LEU A 80 -0.89 3.53 -14.11
CA LEU A 80 -1.71 2.33 -13.91
C LEU A 80 -3.06 2.42 -14.62
N ASP A 81 -3.75 3.56 -14.56
CA ASP A 81 -5.04 3.74 -15.23
C ASP A 81 -4.93 3.57 -16.75
N PHE A 82 -3.88 4.15 -17.35
CA PHE A 82 -3.61 3.98 -18.79
C PHE A 82 -3.09 2.58 -19.15
N GLY A 83 -2.29 1.96 -18.29
CA GLY A 83 -1.72 0.62 -18.54
C GLY A 83 -2.68 -0.53 -18.30
N PHE A 84 -3.59 -0.39 -17.33
CA PHE A 84 -4.50 -1.46 -16.93
C PHE A 84 -5.60 -1.71 -17.97
N TYR A 85 -6.18 -0.65 -18.56
CA TYR A 85 -7.26 -0.78 -19.54
C TYR A 85 -6.91 -1.70 -20.74
N PRO A 86 -5.78 -1.53 -21.46
CA PRO A 86 -5.40 -2.43 -22.55
C PRO A 86 -4.99 -3.82 -22.07
N LEU A 87 -4.48 -3.94 -20.84
CA LEU A 87 -4.10 -5.23 -20.27
C LEU A 87 -5.33 -6.07 -19.91
N ALA A 88 -6.36 -5.43 -19.36
CA ALA A 88 -7.60 -6.07 -18.96
C ALA A 88 -8.36 -6.63 -20.18
N THR A 89 -8.32 -5.95 -21.32
CA THR A 89 -8.98 -6.41 -22.56
C THR A 89 -8.26 -7.58 -23.22
N THR A 90 -6.93 -7.67 -23.09
CA THR A 90 -6.12 -8.73 -23.71
C THR A 90 -5.94 -9.97 -22.85
N THR A 91 -5.86 -9.82 -21.52
CA THR A 91 -5.51 -10.92 -20.60
C THR A 91 -6.59 -11.25 -19.56
N GLY A 92 -7.70 -10.50 -19.53
CA GLY A 92 -8.83 -10.77 -18.65
C GLY A 92 -8.42 -10.79 -17.17
N GLY A 93 -8.72 -11.88 -16.46
CA GLY A 93 -8.44 -12.02 -15.02
C GLY A 93 -6.95 -11.96 -14.64
N TYR A 94 -6.05 -12.36 -15.55
CA TYR A 94 -4.60 -12.29 -15.29
C TYR A 94 -4.06 -10.87 -15.21
N SER A 95 -4.80 -9.88 -15.70
CA SER A 95 -4.44 -8.46 -15.57
C SER A 95 -4.30 -8.03 -14.11
N LEU A 96 -5.01 -8.67 -13.17
CA LEU A 96 -4.91 -8.38 -11.73
C LEU A 96 -3.55 -8.76 -11.12
N LEU A 97 -2.72 -9.56 -11.81
CA LEU A 97 -1.36 -9.84 -11.36
C LEU A 97 -0.50 -8.58 -11.27
N ILE A 98 -0.80 -7.55 -12.08
CA ILE A 98 -0.11 -6.25 -12.00
C ILE A 98 -0.33 -5.55 -10.65
N PHE A 99 -1.41 -5.89 -9.94
CA PHE A 99 -1.70 -5.38 -8.59
C PHE A 99 -1.24 -6.36 -7.50
N ILE A 100 -1.37 -7.68 -7.72
CA ILE A 100 -0.99 -8.69 -6.74
C ILE A 100 0.53 -8.72 -6.53
N ILE A 101 1.32 -8.74 -7.60
CA ILE A 101 2.78 -8.90 -7.52
C ILE A 101 3.42 -7.75 -6.72
N PRO A 102 3.15 -6.46 -7.04
CA PRO A 102 3.66 -5.36 -6.23
C PRO A 102 3.09 -5.36 -4.81
N SER A 103 1.82 -5.75 -4.62
CA SER A 103 1.22 -5.79 -3.27
C SER A 103 1.91 -6.78 -2.34
N VAL A 104 2.32 -7.94 -2.85
CA VAL A 104 3.08 -8.95 -2.09
C VAL A 104 4.50 -8.44 -1.80
N LEU A 105 5.15 -7.81 -2.78
CA LEU A 105 6.46 -7.20 -2.58
C LEU A 105 6.40 -6.11 -1.49
N PHE A 106 5.43 -5.19 -1.59
CA PHE A 106 5.24 -4.15 -0.58
C PHE A 106 4.87 -4.71 0.78
N PHE A 107 4.07 -5.78 0.84
CA PHE A 107 3.79 -6.47 2.10
C PHE A 107 5.07 -6.98 2.76
N ALA A 108 5.95 -7.65 2.00
CA ALA A 108 7.24 -8.10 2.52
C ALA A 108 8.08 -6.90 3.00
N LEU A 109 8.16 -5.82 2.21
CA LEU A 109 8.89 -4.62 2.59
C LEU A 109 8.34 -3.98 3.87
N ILE A 110 7.02 -3.90 4.03
CA ILE A 110 6.39 -3.38 5.24
C ILE A 110 6.77 -4.23 6.45
N VAL A 111 6.72 -5.56 6.33
CA VAL A 111 7.06 -6.48 7.43
C VAL A 111 8.53 -6.36 7.85
N PHE A 112 9.46 -6.20 6.91
CA PHE A 112 10.89 -6.12 7.23
C PHE A 112 11.35 -4.71 7.64
N TYR A 113 10.85 -3.67 6.97
CA TYR A 113 11.41 -2.32 7.07
C TYR A 113 10.52 -1.32 7.81
N CYS A 114 9.20 -1.49 7.87
CA CYS A 114 8.33 -0.50 8.53
C CYS A 114 8.15 -0.80 10.03
N PRO A 115 8.67 0.04 10.94
CA PRO A 115 8.34 -0.05 12.36
C PRO A 115 6.89 0.39 12.62
N GLU A 116 6.22 -0.19 13.60
CA GLU A 116 4.87 0.25 14.00
C GLU A 116 5.00 1.59 14.75
N THR A 117 4.43 2.67 14.20
CA THR A 117 4.52 4.05 14.74
C THR A 117 3.50 4.36 15.83
N LYS A 118 2.64 3.40 16.18
CA LYS A 118 1.50 3.62 17.08
C LYS A 118 1.97 4.11 18.47
N GLN A 119 1.53 5.31 18.84
CA GLN A 119 1.77 5.97 20.14
C GLN A 119 3.25 6.28 20.47
N ARG A 120 4.13 6.35 19.47
CA ARG A 120 5.54 6.72 19.67
C ARG A 120 5.80 8.15 19.21
N SER A 121 6.75 8.83 19.86
CA SER A 121 7.16 10.16 19.43
C SER A 121 8.01 10.08 18.15
N VAL A 122 7.90 11.10 17.29
CA VAL A 122 8.63 11.15 16.01
C VAL A 122 10.15 11.01 16.22
N ASN A 123 10.68 11.56 17.31
CA ASN A 123 12.10 11.47 17.67
C ASN A 123 12.53 10.05 18.07
N GLU A 124 11.68 9.28 18.77
CA GLU A 124 11.96 7.87 19.10
C GLU A 124 11.97 6.99 17.84
N ILE A 125 11.04 7.24 16.90
CA ILE A 125 10.97 6.51 15.63
C ILE A 125 12.19 6.81 14.76
N LEU A 126 12.62 8.08 14.70
CA LEU A 126 13.82 8.49 13.95
C LEU A 126 15.10 7.88 14.55
N ASN A 127 15.21 7.81 15.88
CA ASN A 127 16.36 7.17 16.54
C ASN A 127 16.36 5.64 16.32
N GLU A 128 15.20 4.96 16.33
CA GLU A 128 15.11 3.52 16.04
C GLU A 128 15.46 3.21 14.59
N ILE A 129 15.03 4.05 13.64
CA ILE A 129 15.41 3.95 12.23
C ILE A 129 16.91 4.22 12.04
N ALA A 130 17.46 5.24 12.70
CA ALA A 130 18.90 5.54 12.66
C ALA A 130 19.73 4.37 13.22
N TRP A 131 19.28 3.74 14.29
CA TRP A 131 19.92 2.55 14.87
C TRP A 131 19.83 1.34 13.94
N LYS A 132 18.67 1.10 13.31
CA LYS A 132 18.44 -0.02 12.38
C LYS A 132 19.23 0.11 11.07
N PHE A 133 19.51 1.35 10.63
CA PHE A 133 20.34 1.64 9.46
C PHE A 133 21.81 1.95 9.80
N ASN A 134 22.22 1.81 11.07
CA ASN A 134 23.59 2.05 11.56
C ASN A 134 24.10 3.48 11.27
N ILE A 135 23.19 4.46 11.30
CA ILE A 135 23.47 5.87 11.07
C ILE A 135 23.68 6.52 12.45
N ASN A 136 24.88 7.05 12.69
CA ASN A 136 25.29 7.67 13.96
C ASN A 136 24.69 9.09 14.11
N ILE A 137 23.38 9.19 14.34
CA ILE A 137 22.70 10.46 14.59
C ILE A 137 21.69 10.25 15.73
N GLU A 138 21.94 10.87 16.88
CA GLU A 138 20.96 10.95 17.98
C GLU A 138 20.15 12.24 17.86
N PHE A 139 18.84 12.10 17.66
CA PHE A 139 17.90 13.21 17.77
C PHE A 139 17.54 13.40 19.24
N LYS A 140 17.99 14.51 19.84
CA LYS A 140 17.69 14.90 21.22
C LYS A 140 16.20 15.25 21.37
N VAL A 141 15.57 14.70 22.41
CA VAL A 141 14.17 14.96 22.82
C VAL A 141 14.00 16.41 23.24
#